data_AF-A0A932K5P1-F1
#
_entry.id   AF-A0A932K5P1-F1
#
_cell.length_a   1.000
_cell.length_b   1.000
_cell.length_c   1.000
_cell.angle_alpha   90.00
_cell.angle_beta   90.00
_cell.angle_gamma   90.00
#
_symmetry.space_group_name_H-M   'P 1'
#
loop_
_entity.id
_entity.type
_entity.pdbx_description
1 polymer ?
#
loop_
_entity_poly.entity_id
_entity_poly.type
_entity_poly.pdbx_seq_one_letter_code
_entity_poly.pdbx_strand_id
1 'polypeptide(L)'
;MNEVQHAIETFCKYSPQEKIDFLIQVAHALTILARDSYAVGEDGLTNPPRLRIINEIQHRLTGFLVALRKQDLKRYPEDVLVRMILEHPEDLDLQRQLQETCSRVMGQIATTT
;
A
#
# COMPACT_ATOMS: atom_id res chain seq x y z
N MET A 1 -4.16 16.81 12.08
CA MET A 1 -4.17 16.52 10.63
C MET A 1 -4.55 15.06 10.47
N ASN A 2 -5.50 14.71 9.59
CA ASN A 2 -5.87 13.30 9.35
C ASN A 2 -4.63 12.56 8.80
N GLU A 3 -4.30 11.38 9.34
CA GLU A 3 -3.13 10.58 8.95
C GLU A 3 -3.13 10.25 7.45
N VAL A 4 -4.31 9.94 6.90
CA VAL A 4 -4.47 9.70 5.45
C VAL A 4 -4.17 10.96 4.65
N GLN A 5 -4.63 12.12 5.13
CA GLN A 5 -4.37 13.41 4.45
C GLN A 5 -2.88 13.74 4.45
N HIS A 6 -2.18 13.49 5.55
CA HIS A 6 -0.73 13.67 5.62
C HIS A 6 0.00 12.73 4.66
N ALA A 7 -0.41 11.46 4.58
CA ALA A 7 0.16 10.48 3.67
C ALA A 7 -0.02 10.89 2.19
N ILE A 8 -1.20 11.39 1.83
CA ILE A 8 -1.48 11.93 0.48
C ILE A 8 -0.53 13.09 0.17
N GLU A 9 -0.45 14.08 1.06
CA GLU A 9 0.39 15.26 0.85
C GLU A 9 1.87 14.93 0.72
N THR A 10 2.35 13.96 1.50
CA THR A 10 3.73 13.47 1.44
C THR A 10 3.98 12.74 0.12
N PHE A 11 3.13 11.77 -0.23
CA PHE A 11 3.29 10.99 -1.46
C PHE A 11 3.22 11.87 -2.72
N CYS A 12 2.33 12.85 -2.76
CA CYS A 12 2.21 13.77 -3.91
C CYS A 12 3.49 14.56 -4.18
N LYS A 13 4.28 14.86 -3.14
CA LYS A 13 5.55 15.62 -3.24
C LYS A 13 6.73 14.77 -3.70
N TYR A 14 6.63 13.44 -3.63
CA TYR A 14 7.70 12.56 -4.07
C TYR A 14 7.99 12.72 -5.57
N SER A 15 9.27 12.67 -5.90
CA SER A 15 9.74 12.46 -7.27
C SER A 15 9.21 11.13 -7.83
N PRO A 16 9.20 10.94 -9.16
CA PRO A 16 8.78 9.66 -9.74
C PRO A 16 9.55 8.46 -9.18
N GLN A 17 10.85 8.62 -8.89
CA GLN A 17 11.68 7.56 -8.34
C GLN A 17 11.31 7.24 -6.89
N GLU A 18 11.15 8.26 -6.03
CA GLU A 18 10.70 8.06 -4.65
C GLU A 18 9.30 7.41 -4.59
N LYS A 19 8.39 7.76 -5.51
CA LYS A 19 7.08 7.08 -5.65
C LYS A 19 7.26 5.61 -6.00
N ILE A 20 8.14 5.28 -6.94
CA ILE A 20 8.45 3.89 -7.30
C ILE A 20 8.99 3.12 -6.09
N ASP A 21 9.96 3.69 -5.37
CA ASP A 21 10.61 3.03 -4.24
C ASP A 21 9.66 2.84 -3.07
N PHE A 22 8.79 3.83 -2.80
CA PHE A 22 7.71 3.71 -1.83
C PHE A 22 6.75 2.58 -2.20
N LEU A 23 6.24 2.56 -3.44
CA LEU A 23 5.26 1.57 -3.86
C LEU A 23 5.84 0.15 -3.87
N ILE A 24 7.10 -0.03 -4.27
CA ILE A 24 7.78 -1.35 -4.21
C ILE A 24 7.85 -1.85 -2.76
N GLN A 25 8.23 -0.98 -1.82
CA GLN A 25 8.33 -1.36 -0.41
C GLN A 25 6.97 -1.69 0.20
N VAL A 26 5.92 -0.92 -0.12
CA VAL A 26 4.55 -1.22 0.31
C VAL A 26 4.05 -2.52 -0.32
N ALA A 27 4.29 -2.74 -1.62
CA ALA A 27 3.91 -3.99 -2.30
C ALA A 27 4.53 -5.22 -1.64
N HIS A 28 5.81 -5.13 -1.26
CA HIS A 28 6.49 -6.18 -0.52
C HIS A 28 5.89 -6.38 0.88
N ALA A 29 5.65 -5.31 1.64
CA ALA A 29 5.03 -5.41 2.96
C ALA A 29 3.63 -6.06 2.90
N LEU A 30 2.84 -5.79 1.86
CA LEU A 30 1.55 -6.45 1.64
C LEU A 30 1.70 -7.98 1.48
N THR A 31 2.79 -8.49 0.88
CA THR A 31 3.04 -9.95 0.83
C THR A 31 3.24 -10.56 2.22
N ILE A 32 3.85 -9.79 3.13
CA ILE A 32 4.08 -10.21 4.51
C ILE A 32 2.76 -10.23 5.26
N LEU A 33 1.96 -9.15 5.17
CA LEU A 33 0.64 -9.07 5.79
C LEU A 33 -0.33 -10.15 5.25
N ALA A 34 -0.29 -10.43 3.95
CA ALA A 34 -1.09 -11.49 3.34
C ALA A 34 -0.79 -12.87 3.93
N ARG A 35 0.48 -13.13 4.29
CA ARG A 35 0.92 -14.42 4.82
C ARG A 35 0.27 -14.76 6.16
N ASP A 36 -0.14 -13.75 6.95
CA ASP A 36 -0.83 -13.96 8.23
C ASP A 36 -2.23 -14.56 8.05
N SER A 37 -2.76 -14.59 6.81
CA SER A 37 -4.04 -15.23 6.50
C SER A 37 -3.93 -16.74 6.20
N TYR A 38 -2.73 -17.33 6.20
CA TYR A 38 -2.54 -18.75 5.94
C TYR A 38 -2.70 -19.59 7.21
N ALA A 39 -3.33 -20.76 7.07
CA ALA A 39 -3.43 -21.74 8.13
C ALA A 39 -2.05 -22.32 8.47
N VAL A 40 -1.73 -22.40 9.76
CA VAL A 40 -0.42 -22.89 10.20
C VAL A 40 -0.37 -24.40 10.04
N GLY A 41 0.53 -24.88 9.19
CA GLY A 41 0.76 -26.32 8.98
C GLY A 41 -0.29 -27.01 8.10
N GLU A 42 -1.17 -26.26 7.44
CA GLU A 42 -2.24 -26.76 6.60
C GLU A 42 -2.37 -25.95 5.30
N ASP A 43 -2.91 -26.56 4.24
CA ASP A 43 -3.19 -25.90 2.96
C ASP A 43 -4.54 -25.12 3.02
N GLY A 44 -4.65 -24.18 3.95
CA GLY A 44 -5.88 -23.45 4.25
C GLY A 44 -5.68 -21.95 4.50
N LEU A 45 -6.80 -21.24 4.64
CA LEU A 45 -6.85 -19.81 4.98
C LEU A 45 -7.58 -19.60 6.30
N THR A 46 -7.02 -18.79 7.19
CA THR A 46 -7.64 -18.40 8.48
C THR A 46 -8.54 -17.17 8.33
N ASN A 47 -8.25 -16.28 7.37
CA ASN A 47 -9.05 -15.08 7.11
C ASN A 47 -9.12 -14.74 5.60
N PRO A 48 -9.94 -15.46 4.82
CA PRO A 48 -10.11 -15.19 3.38
C PRO A 48 -10.60 -13.77 3.03
N PRO A 49 -11.53 -13.13 3.78
CA PRO A 49 -11.93 -11.75 3.50
C PRO A 49 -10.78 -10.76 3.56
N ARG A 50 -9.94 -10.82 4.62
CA ARG A 50 -8.76 -9.97 4.74
C ARG A 50 -7.78 -10.17 3.58
N LEU A 51 -7.50 -11.43 3.22
CA LEU A 51 -6.61 -11.73 2.10
C LEU A 51 -7.12 -11.13 0.78
N ARG A 52 -8.44 -11.15 0.55
CA ARG A 52 -9.04 -10.52 -0.64
C ARG A 52 -8.78 -9.02 -0.68
N ILE A 53 -8.95 -8.32 0.45
CA ILE A 53 -8.65 -6.89 0.54
C ILE A 53 -7.18 -6.63 0.20
N ILE A 54 -6.26 -7.37 0.83
CA ILE A 54 -4.81 -7.22 0.58
C ILE A 54 -4.46 -7.44 -0.89
N ASN A 55 -5.04 -8.48 -1.52
CA ASN A 55 -4.81 -8.78 -2.93
C ASN A 55 -5.34 -7.67 -3.86
N GLU A 56 -6.49 -7.08 -3.55
CA GLU A 56 -7.02 -5.94 -4.31
C GLU A 56 -6.13 -4.70 -4.19
N ILE A 57 -5.62 -4.41 -2.98
CA ILE A 57 -4.64 -3.32 -2.79
C ILE A 57 -3.39 -3.60 -3.62
N GLN A 58 -2.84 -4.82 -3.56
CA GLN A 58 -1.67 -5.23 -4.33
C GLN A 58 -1.90 -5.06 -5.84
N HIS A 59 -3.04 -5.52 -6.35
CA HIS A 59 -3.40 -5.40 -7.76
C HIS A 59 -3.42 -3.93 -8.21
N ARG A 60 -4.09 -3.06 -7.45
CA ARG A 60 -4.24 -1.63 -7.80
C ARG A 60 -2.92 -0.88 -7.70
N LEU A 61 -2.17 -1.11 -6.62
CA LEU A 61 -0.86 -0.51 -6.40
C LEU A 61 0.12 -0.90 -7.50
N THR A 62 0.21 -2.19 -7.82
CA THR A 62 1.14 -2.66 -8.86
C THR A 62 0.72 -2.20 -10.25
N GLY A 63 -0.59 -2.11 -10.52
CA GLY A 63 -1.12 -1.47 -11.74
C GLY A 63 -0.68 0.00 -11.86
N PHE A 64 -0.79 0.77 -10.78
CA PHE A 64 -0.31 2.15 -10.74
C PHE A 64 1.21 2.23 -10.94
N LEU A 65 1.99 1.34 -10.30
CA LEU A 65 3.45 1.28 -10.47
C LEU A 65 3.84 1.02 -11.93
N VAL A 66 3.16 0.10 -12.61
CA VAL A 66 3.38 -0.16 -14.04
C VAL A 66 3.08 1.07 -14.89
N ALA A 67 1.95 1.75 -14.63
CA ALA A 67 1.58 2.98 -15.33
C ALA A 67 2.59 4.11 -15.10
N LEU A 68 3.04 4.29 -13.85
CA LEU A 68 4.06 5.27 -13.47
C LEU A 68 5.38 5.02 -14.20
N ARG A 69 5.85 3.77 -14.25
CA ARG A 69 7.08 3.38 -14.97
C ARG A 69 6.98 3.61 -16.49
N LYS A 70 5.78 3.49 -17.06
CA LYS A 70 5.52 3.73 -18.48
C LYS A 70 5.22 5.20 -18.81
N GLN A 71 5.18 6.08 -17.80
CA GLN A 71 4.73 7.48 -17.94
C GLN A 71 3.31 7.57 -18.55
N ASP A 72 2.45 6.58 -18.26
CA ASP A 72 1.08 6.55 -18.76
C ASP A 72 0.24 7.57 -18.00
N LEU A 73 -0.40 8.48 -18.74
CA LEU A 73 -1.27 9.52 -18.18
C LEU A 73 -2.62 8.95 -17.72
N LYS A 74 -2.99 7.73 -18.14
CA LYS A 74 -4.19 7.00 -17.69
C LYS A 74 -3.98 6.28 -16.36
N ARG A 75 -3.22 6.87 -15.44
CA ARG A 75 -3.03 6.36 -14.07
C ARG A 75 -4.10 6.92 -13.13
N TYR A 76 -4.39 6.20 -12.05
CA TYR A 76 -5.23 6.73 -10.98
C TYR A 76 -4.65 8.05 -10.46
N PRO A 77 -5.48 8.99 -9.99
CA PRO A 77 -5.00 10.09 -9.18
C PRO A 77 -4.24 9.58 -7.94
N GLU A 78 -3.20 10.30 -7.54
CA GLU A 78 -2.28 9.85 -6.48
C GLU A 78 -2.97 9.79 -5.11
N ASP A 79 -3.87 10.74 -4.82
CA ASP A 79 -4.70 10.77 -3.62
C ASP A 79 -5.67 9.59 -3.57
N VAL A 80 -6.28 9.26 -4.71
CA VAL A 80 -7.18 8.13 -4.86
C VAL A 80 -6.46 6.80 -4.61
N LEU A 81 -5.22 6.65 -5.10
CA LEU A 81 -4.38 5.48 -4.77
C LEU A 81 -4.08 5.38 -3.27
N VAL A 82 -3.64 6.47 -2.64
CA VAL A 82 -3.26 6.46 -1.22
C VAL A 82 -4.46 6.13 -0.34
N ARG A 83 -5.65 6.67 -0.63
CA ARG A 83 -6.89 6.31 0.08
C ARG A 83 -7.22 4.83 -0.05
N MET A 84 -7.11 4.27 -1.25
CA MET A 84 -7.33 2.83 -1.48
C MET A 84 -6.37 1.92 -0.71
N ILE A 85 -5.20 2.43 -0.29
CA ILE A 85 -4.24 1.69 0.54
C ILE A 85 -4.52 1.88 2.03
N LEU A 86 -5.07 3.02 2.46
CA LEU A 86 -5.13 3.41 3.87
C LEU A 86 -6.53 3.40 4.49
N GLU A 87 -7.59 3.26 3.69
CA GLU A 87 -8.98 3.32 4.14
C GLU A 87 -9.66 1.95 3.93
N HIS A 88 -9.84 1.21 5.02
CA HIS A 88 -10.46 -0.12 5.08
C HIS A 88 -11.38 -0.21 6.30
N PRO A 89 -12.52 0.51 6.33
CA PRO A 89 -13.44 0.50 7.46
C PRO A 89 -14.02 -0.88 7.79
N GLU A 90 -13.97 -1.82 6.84
CA GLU A 90 -14.36 -3.21 6.99
C GLU A 90 -13.37 -4.07 7.79
N ASP A 91 -12.11 -3.61 7.94
CA ASP A 91 -11.05 -4.30 8.67
C ASP A 91 -10.09 -3.29 9.32
N LEU A 92 -10.49 -2.79 10.50
CA LEU A 92 -9.76 -1.75 11.22
C LEU A 92 -8.34 -2.17 11.64
N ASP A 93 -8.13 -3.46 11.88
CA ASP A 93 -6.80 -3.98 12.22
C ASP A 93 -5.88 -3.94 11.00
N LEU A 94 -6.38 -4.37 9.83
CA LEU A 94 -5.63 -4.23 8.58
C LEU A 94 -5.37 -2.75 8.27
N GLN A 95 -6.38 -1.89 8.43
CA GLN A 95 -6.25 -0.46 8.20
C GLN A 95 -5.11 0.15 9.03
N ARG A 96 -5.07 -0.17 10.33
CA ARG A 96 -3.99 0.26 11.23
C ARG A 96 -2.63 -0.27 10.78
N GLN A 97 -2.52 -1.56 10.44
CA GLN A 97 -1.26 -2.15 9.96
C GLN A 97 -0.75 -1.48 8.67
N LEU A 98 -1.66 -1.10 7.77
CA LEU A 98 -1.33 -0.40 6.53
C LEU A 98 -0.85 1.03 6.81
N GLN A 99 -1.53 1.75 7.70
CA GLN A 99 -1.12 3.09 8.15
C GLN A 99 0.27 3.07 8.80
N GLU A 100 0.52 2.14 9.73
CA GLU A 100 1.84 1.95 10.36
C GLU A 100 2.92 1.60 9.33
N THR A 101 2.60 0.71 8.39
CA THR A 101 3.52 0.29 7.32
C THR A 101 3.87 1.45 6.41
N CYS A 102 2.88 2.20 5.92
CA CYS A 102 3.11 3.35 5.06
C CYS A 102 3.90 4.44 5.79
N SER A 103 3.56 4.76 7.03
CA SER A 103 4.30 5.73 7.85
C SER A 103 5.77 5.32 8.02
N ARG A 104 6.05 4.05 8.30
CA ARG A 104 7.42 3.53 8.37
C ARG A 104 8.18 3.66 7.05
N VAL A 105 7.57 3.25 5.94
CA VAL A 105 8.21 3.31 4.61
C VAL A 105 8.46 4.77 4.19
N MET A 106 7.51 5.68 4.44
CA MET A 106 7.70 7.11 4.16
C MET A 106 8.88 7.70 4.93
N GLY A 107 9.05 7.29 6.20
CA GLY A 107 10.21 7.69 7.01
C GLY A 107 11.54 7.20 6.44
N GLN A 108 11.57 5.99 5.86
CA GLN A 108 12.78 5.42 5.23
C GLN A 108 13.16 6.15 3.93
N ILE A 109 12.17 6.51 3.11
CA ILE A 109 12.41 7.30 1.89
C ILE A 109 12.99 8.67 2.24
N ALA A 110 12.43 9.36 3.24
CA ALA A 110 12.91 10.67 3.67
C ALA A 110 14.36 10.69 4.17
N THR A 111 14.92 9.54 4.59
CA THR A 111 16.31 9.42 5.05
C THR A 111 17.30 9.02 3.96
N THR A 112 16.83 8.64 2.77
CA THR A 112 17.67 8.13 1.67
C THR A 112 17.97 9.21 0.61
N THR A 113 17.30 10.37 0.71
CA THR A 113 17.45 11.53 -0.16
C THR A 113 18.28 12.63 0.50
#